data_AF-X1SNE0-F1
#
_entry.id   AF-X1SNE0-F1
#
_cell.length_a   1.000
_cell.length_b   1.000
_cell.length_c   1.000
_cell.angle_alpha   90.00
_cell.angle_beta   90.00
_cell.angle_gamma   90.00
#
_symmetry.space_group_name_H-M   'P 1'
#
loop_
_entity.id
_entity.type
_entity.pdbx_description
1 polymer ?
#
loop_
_entity_poly.entity_id
_entity_poly.type
_entity_poly.pdbx_seq_one_letter_code
_entity_poly.pdbx_strand_id
1 'polypeptide(L)'
;GQTMPSTSHTTDVATKDIGAIDHYFHSRWRVYPQAVTSAVELKAGTPGNTFGLWKKVVPVNIVPFDFHIVGIVVETVSEATTYFIQVGYNTADAEPGANMESGERRFRLVTLPVARGTEVLEIRGQEIPANSSVWGRMKTASGTEDTAEISLVLSRHVVVSKEVPIWPAFPW
;
A
#
# COMPACT_ATOMS: atom_id res chain seq x y z
N GLY A 1 60.63 27.68 1.79
CA GLY A 1 60.17 26.28 1.79
C GLY A 1 59.09 26.13 2.84
N GLN A 2 57.87 25.85 2.42
CA GLN A 2 56.78 25.42 3.30
C GLN A 2 55.79 24.64 2.43
N THR A 3 55.85 23.32 2.51
CA THR A 3 54.96 22.39 1.82
C THR A 3 53.70 22.20 2.64
N MET A 4 52.54 22.53 2.06
CA MET A 4 51.22 22.22 2.63
C MET A 4 50.86 20.74 2.34
N PRO A 5 50.29 19.99 3.29
CA PRO A 5 49.80 18.65 3.02
C PRO A 5 48.46 18.71 2.27
N SER A 6 48.43 18.05 1.12
CA SER A 6 47.20 17.72 0.38
C SER A 6 46.47 16.61 1.12
N THR A 7 45.32 16.91 1.73
CA THR A 7 44.38 15.88 2.19
C THR A 7 43.47 15.50 1.03
N SER A 8 43.79 14.38 0.37
CA SER A 8 42.89 13.72 -0.56
C SER A 8 41.65 13.24 0.20
N HIS A 9 40.53 13.92 0.03
CA HIS A 9 39.23 13.32 0.32
C HIS A 9 38.92 12.34 -0.80
N THR A 10 39.39 11.11 -0.63
CA THR A 10 38.86 9.96 -1.36
C THR A 10 37.45 9.74 -0.81
N THR A 11 36.44 10.32 -1.46
CA THR A 11 35.05 9.93 -1.27
C THR A 11 34.94 8.50 -1.78
N ASP A 12 35.02 7.56 -0.85
CA ASP A 12 34.80 6.13 -1.07
C ASP A 12 33.30 5.92 -1.32
N VAL A 13 32.88 6.15 -2.56
CA VAL A 13 31.49 5.98 -3.03
C VAL A 13 31.23 4.53 -3.45
N ALA A 14 32.22 3.64 -3.36
CA ALA A 14 32.13 2.29 -3.94
C ALA A 14 31.55 1.21 -3.00
N THR A 15 31.26 1.52 -1.74
CA THR A 15 30.72 0.56 -0.76
C THR A 15 29.40 0.99 -0.11
N LYS A 16 28.84 2.13 -0.52
CA LYS A 16 27.44 2.46 -0.20
C LYS A 16 26.50 1.54 -0.98
N ASP A 17 26.24 0.40 -0.34
CA ASP A 17 24.89 -0.06 -0.10
C ASP A 17 24.19 -0.82 -1.24
N ILE A 18 24.94 -1.65 -1.96
CA ILE A 18 24.32 -2.74 -2.76
C ILE A 18 23.51 -3.67 -1.82
N GLY A 19 23.96 -3.83 -0.56
CA GLY A 19 23.22 -4.55 0.48
C GLY A 19 21.84 -3.95 0.79
N ALA A 20 21.71 -2.63 1.05
CA ALA A 20 20.37 -2.06 1.26
C ALA A 20 19.49 -2.04 0.02
N ILE A 21 20.06 -2.03 -1.19
CA ILE A 21 19.28 -2.11 -2.43
C ILE A 21 18.58 -3.49 -2.53
N ASP A 22 19.21 -4.57 -2.06
CA ASP A 22 18.65 -5.92 -2.10
C ASP A 22 17.89 -6.35 -0.82
N HIS A 23 17.76 -5.50 0.21
CA HIS A 23 17.05 -5.88 1.44
C HIS A 23 15.50 -5.84 1.33
N TYR A 24 14.95 -5.55 0.15
CA TYR A 24 13.49 -5.60 -0.10
C TYR A 24 12.87 -7.01 0.02
N PHE A 25 13.67 -8.08 0.12
CA PHE A 25 13.20 -9.46 0.19
C PHE A 25 12.54 -9.89 1.51
N HIS A 26 12.50 -9.03 2.53
CA HIS A 26 11.85 -9.34 3.82
C HIS A 26 10.57 -8.53 4.07
N SER A 27 9.72 -8.43 3.06
CA SER A 27 8.39 -7.86 3.21
C SER A 27 7.39 -8.94 3.64
N ARG A 28 6.59 -8.67 4.68
CA ARG A 28 5.42 -9.49 5.02
C ARG A 28 4.16 -8.76 4.63
N TRP A 29 3.23 -9.46 3.99
CA TRP A 29 1.95 -8.90 3.57
C TRP A 29 0.81 -9.41 4.44
N ARG A 30 -0.19 -8.56 4.64
CA ARG A 30 -1.44 -8.90 5.33
C ARG A 30 -2.61 -8.21 4.64
N VAL A 31 -3.71 -8.93 4.46
CA VAL A 31 -4.93 -8.42 3.82
C VAL A 31 -5.93 -7.97 4.88
N TYR A 32 -6.58 -6.83 4.72
CA TYR A 32 -7.65 -6.38 5.61
C TYR A 32 -8.94 -6.11 4.84
N PRO A 33 -10.11 -6.47 5.39
CA PRO A 33 -10.30 -7.08 6.71
C PRO A 33 -9.81 -8.54 6.79
N GLN A 34 -9.52 -9.01 8.01
CA GLN A 34 -9.03 -10.39 8.24
C GLN A 34 -10.16 -11.42 8.22
N ALA A 35 -11.40 -11.01 8.47
CA ALA A 35 -12.56 -11.90 8.36
C ALA A 35 -13.05 -11.94 6.91
N VAL A 36 -13.08 -13.14 6.33
CA VAL A 36 -13.40 -13.35 4.91
C VAL A 36 -14.84 -13.01 4.52
N THR A 37 -15.74 -12.86 5.49
CA THR A 37 -17.14 -12.48 5.27
C THR A 37 -17.42 -11.00 5.52
N SER A 38 -16.38 -10.19 5.76
CA SER A 38 -16.53 -8.80 6.18
C SER A 38 -15.93 -7.80 5.21
N ALA A 39 -15.85 -8.13 3.91
CA ALA A 39 -15.35 -7.21 2.89
C ALA A 39 -16.07 -5.86 2.98
N VAL A 40 -15.32 -4.78 2.74
CA VAL A 40 -15.88 -3.42 2.91
C VAL A 40 -16.50 -2.97 1.61
N GLU A 41 -17.81 -2.74 1.64
CA GLU A 41 -18.53 -2.15 0.53
C GLU A 41 -18.25 -0.64 0.43
N LEU A 42 -17.64 -0.24 -0.69
CA LEU A 42 -17.56 1.13 -1.14
C LEU A 42 -18.75 1.45 -2.02
N LYS A 43 -19.27 2.67 -1.91
CA LYS A 43 -20.35 3.18 -2.74
C LYS A 43 -19.85 4.41 -3.51
N ALA A 44 -20.16 4.48 -4.80
CA ALA A 44 -19.88 5.68 -5.59
C ALA A 44 -20.82 6.83 -5.22
N GLY A 45 -20.37 8.06 -5.42
CA GLY A 45 -21.22 9.23 -5.29
C GLY A 45 -22.20 9.38 -6.45
N THR A 46 -23.20 10.23 -6.25
CA THR A 46 -24.21 10.60 -7.26
C THR A 46 -24.13 12.10 -7.54
N PRO A 47 -24.11 12.55 -8.81
CA PRO A 47 -24.10 11.76 -10.04
C PRO A 47 -22.76 11.03 -10.25
N GLY A 48 -22.69 10.11 -11.22
CA GLY A 48 -21.45 9.38 -11.54
C GLY A 48 -20.23 10.29 -11.71
N ASN A 49 -19.04 9.71 -11.57
CA ASN A 49 -17.74 10.42 -11.48
C ASN A 49 -17.59 11.34 -10.26
N THR A 50 -18.42 11.19 -9.23
CA THR A 50 -18.20 11.80 -7.91
C THR A 50 -17.80 10.73 -6.90
N PHE A 51 -16.88 11.08 -6.00
CA PHE A 51 -16.50 10.17 -4.92
C PHE A 51 -17.65 10.03 -3.92
N GLY A 52 -17.93 8.80 -3.50
CA GLY A 52 -18.78 8.55 -2.35
C GLY A 52 -18.06 8.88 -1.03
N LEU A 53 -18.73 8.56 0.07
CA LEU A 53 -18.20 8.75 1.41
C LEU A 53 -17.01 7.81 1.69
N TRP A 54 -16.13 8.24 2.57
CA TRP A 54 -15.07 7.37 3.09
C TRP A 54 -15.67 6.22 3.90
N LYS A 55 -15.10 5.03 3.71
CA LYS A 55 -15.41 3.82 4.48
C LYS A 55 -14.14 3.27 5.09
N LYS A 56 -14.20 2.99 6.40
CA LYS A 56 -13.07 2.46 7.17
C LYS A 56 -12.86 0.99 6.80
N VAL A 57 -11.65 0.65 6.38
CA VAL A 57 -11.23 -0.72 6.04
C VAL A 57 -10.36 -1.33 7.13
N VAL A 58 -9.43 -0.53 7.66
CA VAL A 58 -8.59 -0.93 8.80
C VAL A 58 -8.90 0.00 9.96
N PRO A 59 -9.41 -0.52 11.09
CA PRO A 59 -9.62 0.29 12.28
C PRO A 59 -8.30 0.79 12.88
N VAL A 60 -8.37 1.94 13.57
CA VAL A 60 -7.25 2.48 14.37
C VAL A 60 -6.79 1.43 15.40
N ASN A 61 -5.50 1.45 15.77
CA ASN A 61 -4.90 0.53 16.76
C ASN A 61 -4.91 -0.97 16.39
N ILE A 62 -5.18 -1.34 15.14
CA ILE A 62 -5.16 -2.75 14.68
C ILE A 62 -3.78 -3.19 14.16
N VAL A 63 -3.02 -2.27 13.55
CA VAL A 63 -1.71 -2.57 12.95
C VAL A 63 -0.60 -1.94 13.80
N PRO A 64 0.15 -2.72 14.61
CA PRO A 64 1.06 -2.16 15.63
C PRO A 64 2.46 -1.80 15.10
N PHE A 65 2.61 -1.59 13.80
CA PHE A 65 3.87 -1.29 13.13
C PHE A 65 3.61 -0.38 11.93
N ASP A 66 4.63 0.35 11.48
CA ASP A 66 4.55 1.18 10.28
C ASP A 66 4.40 0.29 9.03
N PHE A 67 3.61 0.73 8.07
CA PHE A 67 3.22 -0.10 6.93
C PHE A 67 2.97 0.72 5.66
N HIS A 68 2.91 0.03 4.52
CA HIS A 68 2.49 0.60 3.24
C HIS A 68 1.22 -0.11 2.76
N ILE A 69 0.32 0.63 2.11
CA ILE A 69 -0.75 0.01 1.31
C ILE A 69 -0.13 -0.35 -0.05
N VAL A 70 -0.09 -1.65 -0.36
CA VAL A 70 0.56 -2.18 -1.57
C VAL A 70 -0.42 -2.72 -2.62
N GLY A 71 -1.68 -2.89 -2.25
CA GLY A 71 -2.67 -3.27 -3.25
C GLY A 71 -4.11 -3.24 -2.77
N ILE A 72 -5.01 -3.28 -3.74
CA ILE A 72 -6.46 -3.39 -3.56
C ILE A 72 -6.92 -4.69 -4.20
N VAL A 73 -7.68 -5.48 -3.44
CA VAL A 73 -8.41 -6.65 -3.94
C VAL A 73 -9.87 -6.22 -4.10
N VAL A 74 -10.44 -6.49 -5.27
CA VAL A 74 -11.84 -6.22 -5.58
C VAL A 74 -12.58 -7.55 -5.66
N GLU A 75 -13.47 -7.79 -4.70
CA GLU A 75 -14.11 -9.09 -4.51
C GLU A 75 -15.41 -9.19 -5.32
N THR A 76 -16.22 -8.14 -5.27
CA THR A 76 -17.44 -8.01 -6.07
C THR A 76 -17.65 -6.56 -6.50
N VAL A 77 -18.41 -6.37 -7.58
CA VAL A 77 -18.90 -5.06 -7.99
C VAL A 77 -20.35 -5.18 -8.45
N SER A 78 -21.11 -4.11 -8.33
CA SER A 78 -22.49 -4.08 -8.78
C SER A 78 -22.62 -4.06 -10.30
N GLU A 79 -21.65 -3.48 -11.04
CA GLU A 79 -21.76 -3.30 -12.49
C GLU A 79 -20.47 -3.46 -13.31
N ALA A 80 -20.62 -3.85 -14.58
CA ALA A 80 -19.52 -3.94 -15.52
C ALA A 80 -19.15 -2.55 -16.06
N THR A 81 -18.30 -1.83 -15.34
CA THR A 81 -17.90 -0.46 -15.71
C THR A 81 -16.46 -0.13 -15.28
N THR A 82 -16.10 1.14 -15.38
CA THR A 82 -14.83 1.66 -14.87
C THR A 82 -15.01 2.20 -13.46
N TYR A 83 -14.19 1.71 -12.56
CA TYR A 83 -14.11 2.15 -11.17
C TYR A 83 -12.82 2.92 -10.93
N PHE A 84 -12.90 3.86 -10.00
CA PHE A 84 -11.76 4.61 -9.51
C PHE A 84 -11.82 4.62 -7.98
N ILE A 85 -10.90 3.91 -7.35
CA ILE A 85 -10.82 3.75 -5.91
C ILE A 85 -9.66 4.60 -5.38
N GLN A 86 -9.94 5.37 -4.35
CA GLN A 86 -8.93 6.12 -3.61
C GLN A 86 -8.85 5.55 -2.20
N VAL A 87 -7.63 5.45 -1.68
CA VAL A 87 -7.34 5.03 -0.32
C VAL A 87 -6.64 6.15 0.43
N GLY A 88 -6.86 6.21 1.73
CA GLY A 88 -6.20 7.16 2.62
C GLY A 88 -6.08 6.59 4.02
N TYR A 89 -5.34 7.29 4.87
CA TYR A 89 -5.13 6.89 6.26
C TYR A 89 -5.48 8.04 7.20
N ASN A 90 -5.54 7.75 8.50
CA ASN A 90 -5.56 8.77 9.53
C ASN A 90 -4.96 8.19 10.82
N THR A 91 -4.11 8.96 11.52
CA THR A 91 -3.55 8.55 12.82
C THR A 91 -4.58 8.61 13.95
N ALA A 92 -5.72 9.25 13.72
CA ALA A 92 -6.89 9.25 14.58
C ALA A 92 -8.01 8.35 14.02
N ASP A 93 -9.06 8.12 14.82
CA ASP A 93 -10.26 7.43 14.37
C ASP A 93 -11.21 8.37 13.60
N ALA A 94 -10.71 8.96 12.51
CA ALA A 94 -11.44 9.92 11.69
C ALA A 94 -11.14 9.71 10.19
N GLU A 95 -12.00 10.25 9.33
CA GLU A 95 -11.79 10.18 7.88
C GLU A 95 -10.46 10.86 7.46
N PRO A 96 -9.82 10.42 6.36
CA PRO A 96 -8.62 11.05 5.85
C PRO A 96 -8.85 12.51 5.46
N GLY A 97 -7.94 13.40 5.87
CA GLY A 97 -7.87 14.77 5.34
C GLY A 97 -7.18 14.82 3.97
N ALA A 98 -7.18 16.00 3.33
CA ALA A 98 -6.63 16.19 1.98
C ALA A 98 -5.16 15.74 1.81
N ASN A 99 -4.35 15.80 2.87
CA ASN A 99 -2.94 15.41 2.85
C ASN A 99 -2.70 13.97 3.33
N MET A 100 -3.76 13.21 3.59
CA MET A 100 -3.68 11.82 4.07
C MET A 100 -4.20 10.81 3.03
N GLU A 101 -4.39 11.26 1.79
CA GLU A 101 -4.65 10.39 0.65
C GLU A 101 -3.37 9.61 0.32
N SER A 102 -3.44 8.28 0.35
CA SER A 102 -2.28 7.40 0.21
C SER A 102 -2.07 6.91 -1.22
N GLY A 103 -3.12 6.88 -2.03
CA GLY A 103 -3.03 6.42 -3.41
C GLY A 103 -4.37 6.16 -4.06
N GLU A 104 -4.31 5.94 -5.37
CA GLU A 104 -5.46 5.80 -6.24
C GLU A 104 -5.25 4.69 -7.25
N ARG A 105 -6.34 4.02 -7.63
CA ARG A 105 -6.31 3.05 -8.70
C ARG A 105 -7.58 3.11 -9.54
N ARG A 106 -7.37 3.08 -10.86
CA ARG A 106 -8.44 2.95 -11.85
C ARG A 106 -8.37 1.56 -12.47
N PHE A 107 -9.51 0.90 -12.60
CA PHE A 107 -9.63 -0.36 -13.31
C PHE A 107 -10.97 -0.42 -14.05
N ARG A 108 -11.05 -1.29 -15.06
CA ARG A 108 -12.26 -1.51 -15.86
C ARG A 108 -12.64 -2.98 -15.80
N LEU A 109 -13.89 -3.22 -15.43
CA LEU A 109 -14.52 -4.53 -15.56
C LEU A 109 -15.46 -4.50 -16.76
N VAL A 110 -15.38 -5.53 -17.59
CA VAL A 110 -16.17 -5.64 -18.84
C VAL A 110 -17.21 -6.75 -18.79
N THR A 111 -17.15 -7.63 -17.79
CA THR A 111 -18.06 -8.78 -17.61
C THR A 111 -18.28 -9.06 -16.13
N LEU A 112 -19.50 -9.49 -15.77
CA LEU A 112 -19.85 -10.02 -14.46
C LEU A 112 -20.42 -11.44 -14.58
N PRO A 113 -20.22 -12.32 -13.57
CA PRO A 113 -19.42 -12.10 -12.36
C PRO A 113 -17.92 -12.00 -12.68
N VAL A 114 -17.14 -11.40 -11.78
CA VAL A 114 -15.68 -11.27 -11.96
C VAL A 114 -15.04 -12.66 -11.98
N ALA A 115 -14.59 -13.11 -13.16
CA ALA A 115 -14.09 -14.48 -13.36
C ALA A 115 -12.86 -14.83 -12.51
N ARG A 116 -12.12 -13.80 -12.04
CA ARG A 116 -11.04 -13.90 -11.05
C ARG A 116 -11.17 -12.73 -10.06
N GLY A 117 -12.03 -12.88 -9.06
CA GLY A 117 -12.29 -11.84 -8.03
C GLY A 117 -11.13 -11.50 -7.09
N THR A 118 -9.87 -11.76 -7.48
CA THR A 118 -8.69 -11.63 -6.61
C THR A 118 -7.46 -11.07 -7.34
N GLU A 119 -7.64 -10.21 -8.33
CA GLU A 119 -6.50 -9.44 -8.84
C GLU A 119 -6.09 -8.40 -7.80
N VAL A 120 -4.87 -8.54 -7.27
CA VAL A 120 -4.25 -7.49 -6.44
C VAL A 120 -3.86 -6.36 -7.37
N LEU A 121 -4.63 -5.29 -7.35
CA LEU A 121 -4.29 -4.08 -8.06
C LEU A 121 -3.21 -3.35 -7.26
N GLU A 122 -1.97 -3.42 -7.73
CA GLU A 122 -0.82 -2.78 -7.08
C GLU A 122 -1.06 -1.27 -6.92
N ILE A 123 -0.81 -0.78 -5.70
CA ILE A 123 -0.70 0.63 -5.35
C ILE A 123 0.61 0.78 -4.60
N ARG A 124 1.30 1.91 -4.75
CA ARG A 124 2.46 2.24 -3.92
C ARG A 124 2.13 3.47 -3.11
N GLY A 125 1.59 3.24 -1.92
CA GLY A 125 1.35 4.30 -0.96
C GLY A 125 2.63 4.75 -0.25
N GLN A 126 2.55 5.90 0.42
CA GLN A 126 3.56 6.33 1.38
C GLN A 126 3.56 5.45 2.63
N GLU A 127 4.62 5.57 3.44
CA GLU A 127 4.69 4.94 4.76
C GLU A 127 3.60 5.51 5.66
N ILE A 128 2.85 4.62 6.30
CA ILE A 128 1.75 4.93 7.20
C ILE A 128 2.19 4.56 8.62
N PRO A 129 2.09 5.49 9.59
CA PRO A 129 2.44 5.22 10.97
C PRO A 129 1.62 4.08 11.58
N ALA A 130 2.24 3.32 12.48
CA ALA A 130 1.61 2.33 13.32
C ALA A 130 0.32 2.87 13.96
N ASN A 131 -0.64 1.98 14.15
CA ASN A 131 -1.95 2.24 14.74
C ASN A 131 -2.85 3.20 13.97
N SER A 132 -2.47 3.61 12.75
CA SER A 132 -3.35 4.41 11.89
C SER A 132 -4.56 3.62 11.39
N SER A 133 -5.67 4.31 11.20
CA SER A 133 -6.83 3.79 10.46
C SER A 133 -6.60 3.94 8.95
N VAL A 134 -7.21 3.05 8.15
CA VAL A 134 -7.17 3.08 6.68
C VAL A 134 -8.58 3.08 6.14
N TRP A 135 -8.81 3.90 5.11
CA TRP A 135 -10.11 4.17 4.52
C TRP A 135 -10.06 4.04 3.00
N GLY A 136 -11.20 3.68 2.42
CA GLY A 136 -11.42 3.68 0.98
C GLY A 136 -12.63 4.51 0.61
N ARG A 137 -12.61 5.12 -0.58
CA ARG A 137 -13.79 5.68 -1.25
C ARG A 137 -13.69 5.41 -2.74
N MET A 138 -14.81 5.45 -3.44
CA MET A 138 -14.81 5.18 -4.88
C MET A 138 -15.69 6.12 -5.67
N LYS A 139 -15.46 6.15 -6.98
CA LYS A 139 -16.36 6.70 -7.99
C LYS A 139 -16.43 5.77 -9.20
N THR A 140 -17.49 5.91 -9.98
CA THR A 140 -17.78 5.04 -11.14
C THR A 140 -18.09 5.85 -12.39
N ALA A 141 -17.90 5.22 -13.55
CA ALA A 141 -18.30 5.72 -14.85
C ALA A 141 -19.72 5.31 -15.29
N SER A 142 -20.46 4.49 -14.52
CA SER A 142 -21.82 4.04 -14.90
C SER A 142 -22.85 5.17 -14.97
N GLY A 143 -22.59 6.30 -14.32
CA GLY A 143 -23.57 7.38 -14.16
C GLY A 143 -24.57 7.14 -13.03
N THR A 144 -24.57 5.96 -12.40
CA THR A 144 -25.44 5.53 -11.30
C THR A 144 -24.66 5.27 -10.02
N GLU A 145 -25.39 5.01 -8.93
CA GLU A 145 -24.80 4.51 -7.68
C GLU A 145 -24.37 3.05 -7.86
N ASP A 146 -23.08 2.83 -7.98
CA ASP A 146 -22.50 1.49 -7.98
C ASP A 146 -21.88 1.17 -6.62
N THR A 147 -21.68 -0.12 -6.36
CA THR A 147 -20.94 -0.61 -5.20
C THR A 147 -19.77 -1.52 -5.61
N ALA A 148 -18.75 -1.57 -4.76
CA ALA A 148 -17.63 -2.50 -4.87
C ALA A 148 -17.19 -2.97 -3.49
N GLU A 149 -17.09 -4.27 -3.28
CA GLU A 149 -16.50 -4.82 -2.06
C GLU A 149 -14.98 -4.95 -2.24
N ILE A 150 -14.24 -4.42 -1.27
CA ILE A 150 -12.79 -4.42 -1.31
C ILE A 150 -12.13 -4.99 -0.06
N SER A 151 -10.90 -5.44 -0.30
CA SER A 151 -9.89 -5.71 0.72
C SER A 151 -8.59 -4.97 0.36
N LEU A 152 -7.80 -4.60 1.36
CA LEU A 152 -6.53 -3.89 1.19
C LEU A 152 -5.36 -4.78 1.59
N VAL A 153 -4.31 -4.80 0.77
CA VAL A 153 -3.06 -5.49 1.07
C VAL A 153 -2.09 -4.49 1.68
N LEU A 154 -1.70 -4.75 2.92
CA LEU A 154 -0.68 -3.99 3.64
C LEU A 154 0.64 -4.75 3.58
N SER A 155 1.75 -4.03 3.40
CA SER A 155 3.09 -4.57 3.58
C SER A 155 3.79 -3.87 4.73
N ARG A 156 4.65 -4.60 5.43
CA ARG A 156 5.64 -4.00 6.33
C ARG A 156 7.03 -4.37 5.89
N HIS A 157 7.95 -3.42 6.01
CA HIS A 157 9.36 -3.69 5.87
C HIS A 157 9.88 -4.32 7.18
N VAL A 158 10.56 -5.46 7.08
CA VAL A 158 11.24 -6.07 8.23
C VAL A 158 12.73 -5.83 8.07
N VAL A 159 13.27 -4.90 8.86
CA VAL A 159 14.71 -4.67 8.93
C VAL A 159 15.38 -5.92 9.49
N VAL A 160 16.27 -6.55 8.71
CA VAL A 160 17.07 -7.67 9.19
C VAL A 160 18.20 -7.12 10.06
N SER A 161 18.16 -7.44 11.35
CA SER A 161 19.27 -7.16 12.24
C SER A 161 20.32 -8.28 12.13
N LYS A 162 21.33 -8.02 11.29
CA LYS A 162 22.65 -8.66 11.11
C LYS A 162 22.87 -9.34 9.77
N GLU A 163 23.91 -8.86 9.08
CA GLU A 163 24.72 -9.67 8.17
C GLU A 163 25.16 -10.92 8.95
N VAL A 164 24.72 -12.10 8.50
CA VAL A 164 25.44 -13.32 8.85
C VAL A 164 26.85 -13.13 8.30
N PRO A 165 27.91 -13.30 9.12
CA PRO A 165 29.27 -13.27 8.58
C PRO A 165 29.33 -14.21 7.39
N ILE A 166 29.78 -13.70 6.23
CA ILE A 166 30.13 -14.55 5.09
C ILE A 166 31.00 -15.66 5.67
N TRP A 167 30.54 -16.91 5.55
CA TRP A 167 31.18 -18.05 6.18
C TRP A 167 32.69 -17.96 5.98
N PRO A 168 33.51 -17.97 7.05
CA PRO A 168 34.96 -18.06 6.87
C PRO A 168 35.20 -19.32 6.02
N ALA A 169 35.97 -19.15 4.96
CA ALA A 169 36.14 -20.07 3.83
C ALA A 169 35.87 -21.56 4.14
N PHE A 170 35.09 -22.21 3.26
CA PHE A 170 34.99 -23.66 3.21
C PHE A 170 36.41 -24.27 3.24
N PRO A 171 36.77 -25.06 4.26
CA PRO A 171 38.06 -25.76 4.23
C PRO A 171 38.00 -26.81 3.12
N TRP A 172 38.92 -26.69 2.17
CA TRP A 172 39.30 -27.78 1.27
C TRP A 172 39.89 -28.96 2.04
#